data_AF-A0AAD8JC24-F1
#
_entry.id   AF-A0AAD8JC24-F1
#
_cell.length_a   1.000
_cell.length_b   1.000
_cell.length_c   1.000
_cell.angle_alpha   90.00
_cell.angle_beta   90.00
_cell.angle_gamma   90.00
#
_symmetry.space_group_name_H-M   'P 1'
#
loop_
_entity.id
_entity.type
_entity.pdbx_description
1 polymer ?
#
loop_
_entity_poly.entity_id
_entity_poly.type
_entity_poly.pdbx_seq_one_letter_code
_entity_poly.pdbx_strand_id
1 'polypeptide(L)'
;MLCYRTKEVKVKTELCGWGVEAAESISKGDFIIEYVGEGNTARFLNHSCDPNCNLEKRFDQFGAEIECQCGTSSCRGYLGAKRKKAKVEAYFRDIQKYKLASH
;
A
#
# COMPACT_ATOMS: atom_id res chain seq x y z
N MET A 1 8.00 -24.88 -4.32
CA MET A 1 6.61 -24.99 -4.81
C MET A 1 5.82 -23.87 -4.16
N LEU A 2 5.59 -22.77 -4.87
CA LEU A 2 4.78 -21.65 -4.34
C LEU A 2 3.31 -22.10 -4.38
N CYS A 3 2.72 -22.29 -3.21
CA CYS A 3 1.35 -22.76 -3.05
C CYS A 3 0.40 -21.58 -3.31
N TYR A 4 -0.08 -21.43 -4.55
CA TYR A 4 -1.10 -20.44 -4.91
C TYR A 4 -2.48 -20.96 -4.53
N ARG A 5 -2.82 -20.94 -3.24
CA ARG A 5 -4.20 -21.15 -2.81
C ARG A 5 -4.95 -19.83 -2.93
N THR A 6 -5.21 -19.39 -4.17
CA THR A 6 -5.87 -18.10 -4.41
C THR A 6 -7.36 -18.20 -4.09
N LYS A 7 -7.72 -17.84 -2.86
CA LYS A 7 -9.09 -17.72 -2.35
C LYS A 7 -9.68 -16.34 -2.64
N GLU A 8 -9.37 -15.74 -3.78
CA GLU A 8 -9.60 -14.31 -3.98
C GLU A 8 -9.99 -13.93 -5.41
N VAL A 9 -10.78 -12.86 -5.53
CA VAL A 9 -11.26 -12.27 -6.77
C VAL A 9 -10.85 -10.82 -6.84
N LYS A 10 -10.34 -10.40 -7.99
CA LYS A 10 -10.02 -8.98 -8.26
C LYS A 10 -11.29 -8.23 -8.61
N VAL A 11 -11.56 -7.13 -7.89
CA VAL A 11 -12.79 -6.34 -8.04
C VAL A 11 -12.49 -4.88 -8.36
N LYS A 12 -13.37 -4.23 -9.12
CA LYS A 12 -13.26 -2.80 -9.38
C LYS A 12 -14.05 -2.03 -8.32
N THR A 13 -13.34 -1.24 -7.53
CA THR A 13 -13.93 -0.33 -6.54
C THR A 13 -14.24 1.03 -7.17
N GLU A 14 -15.17 1.76 -6.58
CA GLU A 14 -15.59 3.08 -7.06
C GLU A 14 -14.49 4.14 -6.86
N LEU A 15 -13.82 4.14 -5.70
CA LEU A 15 -12.92 5.23 -5.29
C LEU A 15 -11.44 4.84 -5.15
N CYS A 16 -11.13 3.54 -5.04
CA CYS A 16 -9.77 3.06 -4.76
C CYS A 16 -9.14 2.28 -5.94
N GLY A 17 -9.77 2.29 -7.11
CA GLY A 17 -9.30 1.53 -8.26
C GLY A 17 -9.58 0.03 -8.10
N TRP A 18 -8.56 -0.82 -8.27
CA TRP A 18 -8.72 -2.27 -8.19
C TRP A 18 -8.48 -2.76 -6.75
N GLY A 19 -9.37 -3.61 -6.26
CA GLY A 19 -9.31 -4.27 -4.96
C GLY A 19 -9.25 -5.79 -5.09
N VAL A 20 -9.23 -6.46 -3.94
CA VAL A 20 -9.30 -7.92 -3.82
C VAL A 20 -10.36 -8.26 -2.78
N GLU A 21 -11.22 -9.23 -3.12
CA GLU A 21 -12.24 -9.79 -2.23
C GLU A 21 -12.06 -11.30 -2.08
N ALA A 22 -12.47 -11.85 -0.94
CA ALA A 22 -12.41 -13.29 -0.71
C ALA A 22 -13.46 -14.02 -1.57
N ALA A 23 -13.03 -15.04 -2.31
CA ALA A 23 -13.91 -15.89 -3.11
C ALA A 23 -14.71 -16.89 -2.25
N GLU A 24 -14.22 -17.17 -1.04
CA GLU A 24 -14.80 -18.12 -0.11
C GLU A 24 -14.57 -17.66 1.34
N SER A 25 -15.16 -18.37 2.30
CA SER A 25 -14.94 -18.07 3.73
C SER A 25 -13.49 -18.36 4.14
N ILE A 26 -12.90 -17.44 4.90
CA ILE A 26 -11.51 -17.48 5.36
C ILE A 26 -11.50 -17.49 6.88
N SER A 27 -10.79 -18.44 7.48
CA SER A 27 -10.67 -18.53 8.93
C SER A 27 -9.59 -17.57 9.45
N LYS A 28 -9.75 -17.10 10.68
CA LYS A 28 -8.73 -16.24 11.32
C LYS A 28 -7.41 -17.03 11.43
N GLY A 29 -6.34 -16.43 10.91
CA GLY A 29 -5.00 -17.04 10.90
C GLY A 29 -4.70 -17.84 9.63
N ASP A 30 -5.64 -17.94 8.69
CA ASP A 30 -5.35 -18.51 7.38
C ASP A 30 -4.33 -17.65 6.64
N PHE A 31 -3.37 -18.31 6.01
CA PHE A 31 -2.50 -17.68 5.03
C PHE A 31 -3.31 -17.31 3.78
N ILE A 32 -3.26 -16.05 3.38
CA ILE A 32 -4.01 -15.52 2.24
C ILE A 32 -3.14 -15.54 0.98
N ILE A 33 -2.10 -14.71 0.96
CA ILE A 33 -1.22 -14.52 -0.19
C ILE A 33 0.12 -13.96 0.26
N GLU A 34 1.20 -14.43 -0.38
CA GLU A 34 2.52 -13.83 -0.25
C GLU A 34 2.67 -12.74 -1.30
N TYR A 35 3.17 -11.56 -0.92
CA TYR A 35 3.54 -10.54 -1.89
C TYR A 35 4.90 -10.87 -2.52
N VAL A 36 4.92 -11.27 -3.79
CA VAL A 36 6.14 -11.67 -4.53
C VAL A 36 6.66 -10.59 -5.49
N GLY A 37 6.10 -9.37 -5.45
CA GLY A 37 6.47 -8.26 -6.33
C GLY A 37 5.40 -7.96 -7.40
N GLU A 38 5.83 -7.60 -8.61
CA GLU A 38 4.94 -7.06 -9.66
C GLU A 38 3.92 -8.06 -10.23
N GLY A 39 4.08 -9.35 -9.96
CA GLY A 39 3.39 -10.40 -10.69
C GLY A 39 2.04 -10.85 -10.14
N ASN A 40 1.67 -10.51 -8.90
CA ASN A 40 0.49 -11.12 -8.27
C ASN A 40 -0.56 -10.12 -7.77
N THR A 41 -1.71 -10.68 -7.41
CA THR A 41 -2.92 -9.97 -6.99
C THR A 41 -2.79 -9.26 -5.65
N ALA A 42 -1.83 -9.63 -4.81
CA ALA A 42 -1.55 -8.95 -3.54
C ALA A 42 -1.29 -7.44 -3.71
N ARG A 43 -0.80 -7.01 -4.88
CA ARG A 43 -0.61 -5.58 -5.22
C ARG A 43 -1.91 -4.76 -5.27
N PHE A 44 -3.07 -5.41 -5.31
CA PHE A 44 -4.39 -4.78 -5.35
C PHE A 44 -5.08 -4.80 -3.98
N LEU A 45 -4.44 -5.28 -2.91
CA LEU A 45 -4.99 -5.17 -1.56
C LEU A 45 -5.06 -3.69 -1.15
N ASN A 46 -6.24 -3.26 -0.73
CA ASN A 46 -6.51 -1.88 -0.34
C ASN A 46 -6.21 -1.62 1.14
N HIS A 47 -6.01 -0.35 1.47
CA HIS A 47 -5.91 0.10 2.85
C HIS A 47 -7.29 0.19 3.51
N SER A 48 -7.39 -0.28 4.75
CA SER A 48 -8.48 0.05 5.67
C SER A 48 -7.90 0.48 7.02
N CYS A 49 -8.56 1.44 7.68
CA CYS A 49 -8.25 1.81 9.07
C CYS A 49 -8.78 0.76 10.07
N ASP A 50 -9.70 -0.10 9.64
CA ASP A 50 -10.13 -1.32 10.34
C ASP A 50 -9.89 -2.53 9.41
N PRO A 51 -8.65 -3.05 9.35
CA PRO A 51 -8.27 -4.08 8.40
C PRO A 51 -8.71 -5.48 8.84
N ASN A 52 -9.06 -6.33 7.87
CA ASN A 52 -9.36 -7.74 8.09
C ASN A 52 -8.16 -8.69 7.87
N CYS A 53 -7.07 -8.18 7.30
CA CYS A 53 -5.84 -8.91 7.03
C CYS A 53 -4.63 -8.14 7.58
N ASN A 54 -3.60 -8.86 8.02
CA ASN A 54 -2.36 -8.28 8.53
C ASN A 54 -1.16 -8.78 7.73
N LEU A 55 -0.16 -7.92 7.56
CA LEU A 55 1.14 -8.32 7.03
C LEU A 55 2.01 -8.83 8.17
N GLU A 56 2.62 -10.00 8.00
CA GLU A 56 3.57 -10.54 8.99
C GLU A 56 4.86 -9.71 9.08
N LYS A 57 5.25 -9.06 7.97
CA LYS A 57 6.40 -8.15 7.91
C LYS A 57 5.93 -6.73 7.64
N ARG A 58 6.48 -5.77 8.40
CA ARG A 58 6.19 -4.34 8.22
C ARG A 58 7.03 -3.79 7.07
N PHE A 59 6.37 -3.05 6.19
CA PHE A 59 7.02 -2.26 5.14
C PHE A 59 6.91 -0.78 5.50
N ASP A 60 7.99 -0.04 5.26
CA ASP A 60 7.95 1.41 5.38
C ASP A 60 7.12 1.99 4.23
N GLN A 61 6.10 2.78 4.57
CA GLN A 61 5.33 3.49 3.56
C GLN A 61 6.13 4.69 3.04
N PHE A 62 6.58 4.57 1.79
CA PHE A 62 7.16 5.67 1.04
C PHE A 62 6.10 6.24 0.09
N GLY A 63 5.83 7.53 0.16
CA GLY A 63 4.83 8.15 -0.71
C GLY A 63 4.50 9.59 -0.34
N ALA A 64 3.69 10.22 -1.18
CA ALA A 64 2.96 11.42 -0.79
C ALA A 64 1.79 11.02 0.14
N GLU A 65 1.27 12.00 0.88
CA GLU A 65 0.03 11.83 1.63
C GLU A 65 -1.13 11.64 0.63
N ILE A 66 -1.96 10.62 0.85
CA ILE A 66 -3.11 10.29 0.00
C ILE A 66 -4.34 10.20 0.88
N GLU A 67 -5.47 10.73 0.42
CA GLU A 67 -6.74 10.65 1.16
C GLU A 67 -7.24 9.20 1.28
N CYS A 68 -7.73 8.84 2.46
CA CYS A 68 -8.23 7.52 2.78
C CYS A 68 -9.72 7.39 2.45
N GLN A 69 -10.03 6.46 1.54
CA GLN A 69 -11.40 6.17 1.11
C GLN A 69 -11.91 4.82 1.64
N CYS A 70 -11.50 4.43 2.87
CA CYS A 70 -11.85 3.13 3.44
C CYS A 70 -13.27 3.03 4.02
N GLY A 71 -13.97 4.16 4.23
CA GLY A 71 -15.36 4.19 4.72
C GLY A 71 -15.59 3.86 6.20
N THR A 72 -14.55 3.49 6.95
CA THR A 72 -14.68 3.17 8.39
C THR A 72 -15.00 4.41 9.24
N SER A 73 -15.79 4.27 10.30
CA SER A 73 -16.12 5.39 11.21
C SER A 73 -14.89 5.91 11.98
N SER A 74 -13.92 5.04 12.22
CA SER A 74 -12.63 5.34 12.86
C SER A 74 -11.52 5.68 11.85
N CYS A 75 -11.88 6.15 10.65
CA CYS A 75 -10.90 6.48 9.61
C CYS A 75 -9.94 7.59 10.06
N ARG A 76 -8.64 7.41 9.76
CA ARG A 76 -7.58 8.40 10.03
C ARG A 76 -7.52 9.54 9.02
N GLY A 77 -8.34 9.50 7.97
CA GLY A 77 -8.41 10.50 6.91
C GLY A 77 -7.33 10.37 5.82
N TYR A 78 -6.08 10.03 6.15
CA TYR A 78 -4.98 9.98 5.18
C TYR A 78 -4.06 8.75 5.35
N LEU A 79 -3.42 8.35 4.25
CA LEU A 79 -2.36 7.33 4.16
C LEU A 79 -0.99 8.00 3.99
N GLY A 80 0.04 7.39 4.58
CA GLY A 80 1.42 7.88 4.53
C GLY A 80 1.79 8.81 5.70
N ALA A 81 3.10 9.02 5.88
CA ALA A 81 3.62 9.94 6.88
C ALA A 81 3.81 11.35 6.28
N LYS A 82 3.49 12.39 7.05
CA LYS A 82 3.82 13.78 6.67
C LYS A 82 5.32 13.88 6.39
N ARG A 83 5.71 14.20 5.14
CA ARG A 83 7.12 14.44 4.80
C ARG A 83 7.67 15.50 5.75
N LYS A 84 8.73 15.19 6.50
CA LYS A 84 9.49 16.22 7.23
C LYS A 84 10.05 17.17 6.17
N LYS A 85 9.59 18.43 6.16
CA LYS A 85 9.94 19.49 5.20
C LYS A 85 11.44 19.53 4.89
N ALA A 86 12.27 19.33 5.91
CA ALA A 86 13.73 19.25 5.82
C ALA A 86 14.30 18.19 4.86
N LYS A 87 13.66 17.01 4.74
CA LYS A 87 14.15 15.90 3.89
C LYS A 87 13.88 16.18 2.40
N VAL A 88 12.78 16.91 2.12
CA VAL A 88 12.41 17.37 0.78
C VAL A 88 13.34 18.50 0.35
N GLU A 89 13.61 19.46 1.24
CA GLU A 89 14.56 20.55 0.99
C GLU A 89 16.00 20.05 0.80
N ALA A 90 16.41 18.98 1.47
CA ALA A 90 17.71 18.33 1.24
C ALA A 90 17.79 17.71 -0.15
N TYR A 91 16.76 16.96 -0.57
CA TYR A 91 16.69 16.36 -1.90
C TYR A 91 16.73 17.40 -3.04
N PHE A 92 16.00 18.51 -2.92
CA PHE A 92 16.05 19.58 -3.92
C PHE A 92 17.40 20.32 -3.96
N ARG A 93 18.05 20.51 -2.80
CA ARG A 93 19.40 21.08 -2.73
C ARG A 93 20.43 20.18 -3.42
N ASP A 94 20.34 18.88 -3.22
CA ASP A 94 21.24 17.93 -3.87
C ASP A 94 21.06 17.95 -5.39
N ILE A 95 19.82 17.98 -5.91
CA ILE A 95 19.56 18.12 -7.34
C ILE A 95 20.14 19.41 -7.93
N GLN A 96 20.00 20.55 -7.23
CA GLN A 96 20.57 21.82 -7.67
C GLN A 96 22.11 21.79 -7.71
N LYS A 97 22.73 21.15 -6.72
CA LYS A 97 24.19 20.97 -6.68
C LYS A 97 24.70 20.12 -7.85
N TYR A 98 23.99 19.06 -8.22
CA TYR A 98 24.33 18.24 -9.39
C TYR A 98 24.23 19.02 -10.71
N LYS A 99 23.19 19.85 -10.88
CA LYS A 99 23.05 20.72 -12.07
C LYS A 99 24.12 21.80 -12.20
N LEU A 100 24.65 22.31 -11.09
CA LEU A 100 25.72 23.31 -11.08
C LEU A 100 27.11 22.70 -11.28
N ALA A 101 27.30 21.42 -10.95
CA ALA A 101 28.57 20.71 -11.12
C ALA A 101 28.77 20.09 -12.52
N SER A 102 27.80 20.26 -13.43
CA SER A 102 27.85 19.75 -14.82
C SER A 102 28.21 20.83 -15.87
N HIS A 103 28.76 21.97 -15.42
CA HIS A 103 29.29 23.05 -16.26
C HIS A 103 30.75 23.34 -15.93
#